data_AF-A0AA38Y316-F1
#
_entry.id   AF-A0AA38Y316-F1
#
_cell.length_a   1.000
_cell.length_b   1.000
_cell.length_c   1.000
_cell.angle_alpha   90.00
_cell.angle_beta   90.00
_cell.angle_gamma   90.00
#
_symmetry.space_group_name_H-M   'P 1'
#
loop_
_entity.id
_entity.type
_entity.pdbx_description
1 polymer ?
#
loop_
_entity_poly.entity_id
_entity_poly.type
_entity_poly.pdbx_seq_one_letter_code
_entity_poly.pdbx_strand_id
1 'polypeptide(L)'
;MFQTADLSELDLMLLLNSCKELMVTAVGASGFLNSASHAVVPSLIMPSVWGSFELIILRIQSLEKWRAWVDAEGLRRLGWAVYKYDASVAYLHNNRPFLSTGDVNLPLPASVEHWGAESGQAWAALHPWSQVCPSSPRLRPTIRSFFDNTQRPLENIVVEEHIFLITLTLVRMLWTLKEIRSSPINDLVSPPVYDNGRQTLLQALDGMMVSVVPFSKLHTKAEIDRVVHRMQLIHVAHLYGAGDLMNWLWPSLRDGPEAENARERMRQWSNEDMQRSRNVVYHCAQLLGLIRHYPNNMPFEVFLIFHAGVVLSCIVPLLEAEMFRERTTVLHLDQLDSGDELLFKRHDDWVKNGGNTQLCLTGVPSLCSAGARRAILDQTALLLRRQKVWGMARNLTKVVLSLGARSAEMQAPEEQLI
;
A
#
# COMPACT_ATOMS: atom_id res chain seq x y z
N MET A 1 -2.88 -24.99 -29.08
CA MET A 1 -2.39 -23.95 -30.02
C MET A 1 -3.22 -22.69 -29.79
N PHE A 2 -2.86 -21.88 -28.79
CA PHE A 2 -3.41 -20.56 -28.57
C PHE A 2 -2.23 -19.65 -28.30
N GLN A 3 -1.84 -18.85 -29.31
CA GLN A 3 -0.96 -17.71 -29.15
C GLN A 3 -1.72 -16.67 -28.32
N THR A 4 -1.33 -16.52 -27.06
CA THR A 4 -1.64 -15.34 -26.27
C THR A 4 -0.85 -14.19 -26.87
N ALA A 5 -1.56 -13.16 -27.34
CA ALA A 5 -0.94 -11.92 -27.79
C ALA A 5 -0.13 -11.31 -26.63
N ASP A 6 1.19 -11.26 -26.82
CA ASP A 6 2.14 -10.51 -26.01
C ASP A 6 1.82 -9.01 -26.11
N LEU A 7 0.97 -8.52 -25.22
CA LEU A 7 0.71 -7.11 -25.00
C LEU A 7 0.58 -6.88 -23.49
N SER A 8 1.72 -6.71 -22.80
CA SER A 8 1.74 -5.99 -21.50
C SER A 8 3.13 -5.69 -20.94
N GLU A 9 4.22 -6.33 -21.37
CA GLU A 9 5.54 -6.10 -20.74
C GLU A 9 6.40 -5.09 -21.51
N LEU A 10 6.31 -5.11 -22.85
CA LEU A 10 7.09 -4.22 -23.72
C LEU A 10 6.65 -2.75 -23.62
N ASP A 11 5.34 -2.49 -23.53
CA ASP A 11 4.79 -1.13 -23.42
C ASP A 11 5.08 -0.48 -22.06
N LEU A 12 5.12 -1.29 -21.00
CA LEU A 12 5.52 -0.85 -19.65
C LEU A 12 7.02 -0.55 -19.57
N MET A 13 7.85 -1.36 -20.23
CA MET A 13 9.30 -1.14 -20.34
C MET A 13 9.65 0.07 -21.20
N LEU A 14 8.88 0.36 -22.26
CA LEU A 14 9.03 1.56 -23.07
C LEU A 14 8.67 2.83 -22.28
N LEU A 15 7.61 2.79 -21.46
CA LEU A 15 7.26 3.90 -20.56
C LEU A 15 8.36 4.16 -19.52
N LEU A 16 8.93 3.09 -18.93
CA LEU A 16 10.04 3.14 -17.98
C LEU A 16 11.32 3.72 -18.61
N ASN A 17 11.64 3.34 -19.85
CA ASN A 17 12.80 3.88 -20.58
C ASN A 17 12.62 5.35 -20.99
N SER A 18 11.41 5.77 -21.35
CA SER A 18 11.13 7.20 -21.62
C SER A 18 11.21 8.06 -20.35
N CYS A 19 10.84 7.53 -19.19
CA CYS A 19 11.05 8.21 -17.91
C CYS A 19 12.54 8.33 -17.54
N LYS A 20 13.37 7.36 -17.92
CA LYS A 20 14.82 7.37 -17.67
C LYS A 20 15.53 8.53 -18.40
N GLU A 21 15.19 8.78 -19.66
CA GLU A 21 15.77 9.87 -20.45
C GLU A 21 15.37 11.26 -19.93
N LEU A 22 14.10 11.43 -19.52
CA LEU A 22 13.62 12.66 -18.89
C LEU A 22 14.29 12.94 -17.53
N MET A 23 14.70 11.90 -16.80
CA MET A 23 15.35 12.03 -15.49
C MET A 23 16.81 12.49 -15.56
N VAL A 24 17.55 12.17 -16.63
CA VAL A 24 18.95 12.62 -16.80
C VAL A 24 19.01 14.10 -17.15
N THR A 25 18.00 14.62 -17.87
CA THR A 25 17.95 16.03 -18.27
C THR A 25 17.53 16.96 -17.13
N ALA A 26 16.65 16.52 -16.23
CA ALA A 26 16.11 17.35 -15.15
C ALA A 26 17.10 17.63 -14.00
N VAL A 27 18.11 16.76 -13.82
CA VAL A 27 19.12 16.90 -12.74
C VAL A 27 20.32 17.76 -13.17
N GLY A 28 20.51 17.99 -14.48
CA GLY A 28 21.65 18.74 -15.02
C GLY A 28 21.44 20.26 -15.19
N ALA A 29 20.23 20.79 -14.97
CA ALA A 29 19.86 22.16 -15.37
C ALA A 29 19.87 23.21 -14.24
N SER A 30 20.43 22.92 -13.07
CA SER A 30 20.56 23.91 -11.99
C SER A 30 21.93 24.58 -12.00
N GLY A 31 22.14 25.54 -12.90
CA GLY A 31 23.37 26.34 -12.97
C GLY A 31 23.24 27.65 -13.75
N PHE A 32 23.39 28.77 -13.01
CA PHE A 32 23.56 30.18 -13.44
C PHE A 32 22.33 30.88 -14.06
N LEU A 33 22.00 32.14 -13.77
CA LEU A 33 22.81 33.37 -13.77
C LEU A 33 22.23 34.43 -12.82
N ASN A 34 23.07 35.32 -12.30
CA ASN A 34 22.65 36.56 -11.64
C ASN A 34 23.45 37.72 -12.28
N SER A 35 22.77 38.73 -12.83
CA SER A 35 23.38 40.01 -13.17
C SER A 35 22.44 41.15 -12.77
N ALA A 36 23.05 42.14 -12.11
CA ALA A 36 22.40 43.32 -11.57
C ALA A 36 22.03 44.32 -12.67
N SER A 37 20.95 45.08 -12.47
CA SER A 37 20.79 46.37 -13.12
C SER A 37 20.05 47.39 -12.25
N HIS A 38 20.52 48.63 -12.44
CA HIS A 38 20.37 49.89 -11.72
C HIS A 38 18.96 50.33 -11.29
N ALA A 39 18.92 50.94 -10.10
CA ALA A 39 17.80 51.74 -9.62
C ALA A 39 17.77 53.12 -10.31
N VAL A 40 16.60 53.49 -10.84
CA VAL A 40 16.25 54.86 -11.22
C VAL A 40 15.21 55.34 -10.19
N VAL A 41 15.47 56.49 -9.57
CA VAL A 41 14.57 57.16 -8.63
C VAL A 41 13.68 58.14 -9.40
N PRO A 42 12.35 58.09 -9.25
CA PRO A 42 11.50 59.24 -9.51
C PRO A 42 10.94 59.78 -8.20
N SER A 43 11.29 61.04 -7.91
CA SER A 43 10.66 61.84 -6.86
C SER A 43 9.28 62.35 -7.30
N LEU A 44 8.40 62.53 -6.30
CA LEU A 44 7.11 63.25 -6.30
C LEU A 44 5.85 62.50 -6.79
N ILE A 45 5.25 61.68 -5.92
CA ILE A 45 3.80 61.36 -5.95
C ILE A 45 3.25 61.36 -4.49
N MET A 46 1.95 61.62 -4.30
CA MET A 46 1.24 61.86 -3.01
C MET A 46 1.14 60.64 -2.06
N PRO A 47 1.07 60.83 -0.71
CA PRO A 47 1.11 59.76 0.32
C PRO A 47 0.06 58.63 0.19
N SER A 48 -1.14 58.90 -0.32
CA SER A 48 -2.20 57.90 -0.51
C SER A 48 -1.91 56.91 -1.65
N VAL A 49 -1.05 57.31 -2.59
CA VAL A 49 -0.63 56.50 -3.72
C VAL A 49 0.49 55.53 -3.29
N TRP A 50 1.39 55.93 -2.38
CA TRP A 50 2.46 55.07 -1.86
C TRP A 50 1.95 53.82 -1.16
N GLY A 51 0.91 53.93 -0.32
CA GLY A 51 0.31 52.76 0.33
C GLY A 51 -0.28 51.76 -0.68
N SER A 52 -0.83 52.27 -1.78
CA SER A 52 -1.34 51.42 -2.87
C SER A 52 -0.22 50.79 -3.69
N PHE A 53 0.87 51.51 -3.94
CA PHE A 53 2.06 50.99 -4.63
C PHE A 53 2.81 49.96 -3.79
N GLU A 54 3.00 50.17 -2.48
CA GLU A 54 3.59 49.17 -1.59
C GLU A 54 2.76 47.88 -1.54
N LEU A 55 1.43 48.01 -1.47
CA LEU A 55 0.52 46.86 -1.55
C LEU A 55 0.64 46.11 -2.89
N ILE A 56 0.80 46.83 -4.01
CA ILE A 56 0.98 46.22 -5.34
C ILE A 56 2.33 45.49 -5.41
N ILE A 57 3.42 46.11 -4.94
CA ILE A 57 4.75 45.50 -4.91
C ILE A 57 4.77 44.24 -4.03
N LEU A 58 4.16 44.29 -2.84
CA LEU A 58 4.05 43.13 -1.96
C LEU A 58 3.22 42.00 -2.61
N ARG A 59 2.16 42.33 -3.35
CA ARG A 59 1.37 41.34 -4.11
C ARG A 59 2.17 40.71 -5.24
N ILE A 60 2.95 41.49 -5.99
CA ILE A 60 3.80 40.99 -7.08
C ILE A 60 4.89 40.06 -6.50
N GLN A 61 5.57 40.48 -5.43
CA GLN A 61 6.59 39.67 -4.76
C GLN A 61 6.01 38.36 -4.19
N SER A 62 4.81 38.42 -3.59
CA SER A 62 4.10 37.23 -3.10
C SER A 62 3.75 36.26 -4.23
N LEU A 63 3.31 36.78 -5.38
CA LEU A 63 2.98 35.99 -6.57
C LEU A 63 4.22 35.29 -7.16
N GLU A 64 5.33 36.00 -7.30
CA GLU A 64 6.58 35.43 -7.83
C GLU A 64 7.14 34.33 -6.92
N LYS A 65 7.18 34.57 -5.60
CA LYS A 65 7.62 33.57 -4.61
C LYS A 65 6.73 32.34 -4.64
N TRP A 66 5.41 32.51 -4.69
CA TRP A 66 4.47 31.41 -4.74
C TRP A 66 4.63 30.59 -6.02
N ARG A 67 4.77 31.23 -7.20
CA ARG A 67 5.00 30.53 -8.47
C ARG A 67 6.28 29.68 -8.43
N ALA A 68 7.39 30.28 -8.00
CA ALA A 68 8.65 29.54 -7.86
C ALA A 68 8.54 28.37 -6.87
N TRP A 69 7.79 28.56 -5.78
CA TRP A 69 7.52 27.48 -4.83
C TRP A 69 6.65 26.37 -5.43
N VAL A 70 5.60 26.71 -6.19
CA VAL A 70 4.73 25.74 -6.87
C VAL A 70 5.53 24.89 -7.85
N ASP A 71 6.42 25.49 -8.63
CA ASP A 71 7.28 24.75 -9.57
C ASP A 71 8.20 23.77 -8.84
N ALA A 72 8.85 24.21 -7.76
CA ALA A 72 9.72 23.37 -6.96
C ALA A 72 8.97 22.24 -6.23
N GLU A 73 7.79 22.52 -5.69
CA GLU A 73 6.92 21.53 -5.05
C GLU A 73 6.33 20.56 -6.07
N GLY A 74 6.01 21.04 -7.29
CA GLY A 74 5.55 20.22 -8.40
C GLY A 74 6.58 19.15 -8.78
N LEU A 75 7.84 19.54 -8.94
CA LEU A 75 8.95 18.59 -9.17
C LEU A 75 9.13 17.61 -8.02
N ARG A 76 9.00 18.06 -6.77
CA ARG A 76 9.07 17.19 -5.58
C ARG A 76 7.96 16.15 -5.58
N ARG A 77 6.71 16.56 -5.83
CA ARG A 77 5.55 15.67 -5.92
C ARG A 77 5.66 14.70 -7.09
N LEU A 78 6.22 15.13 -8.21
CA LEU A 78 6.53 14.26 -9.34
C LEU A 78 7.52 13.16 -8.94
N GLY A 79 8.61 13.52 -8.25
CA GLY A 79 9.56 12.54 -7.72
C GLY A 79 8.91 11.51 -6.79
N TRP A 80 8.02 11.96 -5.90
CA TRP A 80 7.23 11.06 -5.05
C TRP A 80 6.25 10.20 -5.84
N ALA A 81 5.63 10.72 -6.90
CA ALA A 81 4.73 9.94 -7.75
C ALA A 81 5.48 8.80 -8.47
N VAL A 82 6.67 9.09 -9.02
CA VAL A 82 7.55 8.08 -9.63
C VAL A 82 7.94 7.02 -8.60
N TYR A 83 8.38 7.44 -7.40
CA TYR A 83 8.72 6.51 -6.34
C TYR A 83 7.54 5.63 -5.91
N LYS A 84 6.34 6.21 -5.75
CA LYS A 84 5.14 5.45 -5.39
C LYS A 84 4.81 4.37 -6.40
N TYR A 85 4.90 4.72 -7.68
CA TYR A 85 4.65 3.79 -8.77
C TYR A 85 5.68 2.66 -8.77
N ASP A 86 6.97 2.98 -8.74
CA ASP A 86 8.06 1.99 -8.68
C ASP A 86 7.93 1.06 -7.46
N ALA A 87 7.71 1.63 -6.28
CA ALA A 87 7.51 0.86 -5.05
C ALA A 87 6.25 -0.02 -5.10
N SER A 88 5.22 0.38 -5.86
CA SER A 88 4.00 -0.42 -6.00
C SER A 88 4.22 -1.74 -6.73
N VAL A 89 5.22 -1.81 -7.62
CA VAL A 89 5.54 -3.03 -8.35
C VAL A 89 5.96 -4.17 -7.40
N ALA A 90 6.62 -3.85 -6.29
CA ALA A 90 6.98 -4.83 -5.25
C ALA A 90 5.76 -5.55 -4.66
N TYR A 91 4.73 -4.80 -4.27
CA TYR A 91 3.60 -5.39 -3.55
C TYR A 91 2.40 -5.75 -4.44
N LEU A 92 2.36 -5.24 -5.68
CA LEU A 92 1.31 -5.55 -6.65
C LEU A 92 1.69 -6.67 -7.62
N HIS A 93 2.97 -6.81 -7.94
CA HIS A 93 3.44 -7.79 -8.92
C HIS A 93 4.46 -8.76 -8.33
N ASN A 94 4.85 -8.57 -7.06
CA ASN A 94 5.93 -9.32 -6.43
C ASN A 94 7.28 -9.21 -7.20
N ASN A 95 7.49 -8.08 -7.88
CA ASN A 95 8.66 -7.83 -8.72
C ASN A 95 9.61 -6.82 -8.08
N ARG A 96 10.90 -6.93 -8.41
CA ARG A 96 11.92 -6.01 -7.90
C ARG A 96 11.65 -4.57 -8.39
N PRO A 97 11.53 -3.58 -7.48
CA PRO A 97 11.52 -2.17 -7.85
C PRO A 97 12.85 -1.73 -8.46
N PHE A 98 12.82 -0.78 -9.40
CA PHE A 98 14.03 -0.26 -10.04
C PHE A 98 14.80 0.70 -9.13
N LEU A 99 14.09 1.54 -8.37
CA LEU A 99 14.74 2.43 -7.40
C LEU A 99 15.10 1.62 -6.16
N SER A 100 16.21 1.94 -5.51
CA SER A 100 16.50 1.49 -4.15
C SER A 100 15.89 2.46 -3.12
N THR A 101 15.74 2.03 -1.87
CA THR A 101 15.41 2.97 -0.78
C THR A 101 16.52 4.01 -0.57
N GLY A 102 17.75 3.69 -0.99
CA GLY A 102 18.91 4.57 -0.95
C GLY A 102 18.92 5.66 -2.02
N ASP A 103 18.13 5.53 -3.08
CA ASP A 103 18.04 6.56 -4.14
C ASP A 103 17.06 7.68 -3.76
N VAL A 104 16.13 7.40 -2.84
CA VAL A 104 15.19 8.40 -2.34
C VAL A 104 15.87 9.28 -1.28
N ASN A 105 16.17 10.51 -1.67
CA ASN A 105 16.69 11.56 -0.78
C ASN A 105 15.95 12.89 -0.99
N LEU A 106 14.62 12.82 -1.07
CA LEU A 106 13.75 13.97 -1.23
C LEU A 106 13.18 14.43 0.12
N PRO A 107 12.97 15.75 0.32
CA PRO A 107 12.03 16.22 1.32
C PRO A 107 10.65 15.63 1.07
N LEU A 108 9.91 15.33 2.14
CA LEU A 108 8.51 14.96 2.07
C LEU A 108 7.70 16.09 1.42
N PRO A 109 6.56 15.81 0.76
CA PRO A 109 5.77 16.84 0.11
C PRO A 109 5.20 17.83 1.14
N ALA A 110 4.92 19.06 0.72
CA ALA A 110 4.24 20.02 1.58
C ALA A 110 2.79 19.57 1.90
N SER A 111 2.14 20.27 2.83
CA SER A 111 0.75 19.99 3.18
C SER A 111 -0.18 20.23 1.98
N VAL A 112 -1.35 19.59 2.00
CA VAL A 112 -2.32 19.71 0.89
C VAL A 112 -2.90 21.12 0.81
N GLU A 113 -2.99 21.81 1.94
CA GLU A 113 -3.45 23.19 2.05
C GLU A 113 -2.46 24.14 1.35
N HIS A 114 -1.15 23.95 1.55
CA HIS A 114 -0.14 24.74 0.85
C HIS A 114 -0.16 24.47 -0.67
N TRP A 115 -0.30 23.21 -1.07
CA TRP A 115 -0.36 22.84 -2.48
C TRP A 115 -1.65 23.30 -3.18
N GLY A 116 -2.77 23.27 -2.46
CA GLY A 116 -4.09 23.65 -2.97
C GLY A 116 -4.39 25.15 -2.87
N ALA A 117 -3.45 25.97 -2.39
CA ALA A 117 -3.64 27.41 -2.32
C ALA A 117 -3.80 28.00 -3.74
N GLU A 118 -4.93 28.67 -3.99
CA GLU A 118 -5.29 29.18 -5.33
C GLU A 118 -4.56 30.49 -5.72
N SER A 119 -3.87 31.11 -4.78
CA SER A 119 -3.14 32.36 -4.99
C SER A 119 -1.96 32.49 -4.03
N GLY A 120 -1.00 33.36 -4.38
CA GLY A 120 0.14 33.67 -3.51
C GLY A 120 -0.27 34.27 -2.17
N GLN A 121 -1.38 35.02 -2.13
CA GLN A 121 -1.94 35.54 -0.88
C GLN A 121 -2.52 34.42 -0.01
N ALA A 122 -3.30 33.51 -0.58
CA ALA A 122 -3.85 32.36 0.14
C ALA A 122 -2.73 31.46 0.68
N TRP A 123 -1.69 31.26 -0.12
CA TRP A 123 -0.49 30.51 0.28
C TRP A 123 0.26 31.18 1.44
N ALA A 124 0.49 32.50 1.36
CA ALA A 124 1.18 33.26 2.41
C ALA A 124 0.36 33.30 3.72
N ALA A 125 -0.98 33.31 3.62
CA ALA A 125 -1.87 33.29 4.78
C ALA A 125 -1.76 31.99 5.62
N LEU A 126 -1.24 30.90 5.05
CA LEU A 126 -0.99 29.65 5.78
C LEU A 126 0.24 29.72 6.70
N HIS A 127 1.10 30.72 6.52
CA HIS A 127 2.29 30.93 7.35
C HIS A 127 2.51 32.44 7.60
N PRO A 128 1.57 33.13 8.27
CA PRO A 128 1.53 34.59 8.33
C PRO A 128 2.74 35.22 9.04
N TRP A 129 3.44 34.44 9.86
CA TRP A 129 4.61 34.86 10.63
C TRP A 129 5.94 34.61 9.90
N SER A 130 5.91 34.09 8.67
CA SER A 130 7.09 33.79 7.86
C SER A 130 6.90 34.31 6.44
N GLN A 131 7.97 34.75 5.79
CA GLN A 131 7.94 35.04 4.35
C GLN A 131 8.26 33.82 3.47
N VAL A 132 8.61 32.70 4.10
CA VAL A 132 9.03 31.46 3.45
C VAL A 132 8.16 30.31 3.95
N CYS A 133 7.67 29.48 3.03
CA CYS A 133 6.95 28.26 3.39
C CYS A 133 7.81 27.39 4.32
N PRO A 134 7.23 26.82 5.38
CA PRO A 134 7.93 25.90 6.26
C PRO A 134 8.61 24.77 5.48
N SER A 135 9.86 24.48 5.83
CA SER A 135 10.63 23.39 5.23
C SER A 135 10.00 22.04 5.58
N SER A 136 9.72 21.22 4.57
CA SER A 136 9.23 19.86 4.80
C SER A 136 10.32 18.94 5.35
N PRO A 137 9.99 18.02 6.26
CA PRO A 137 10.95 17.07 6.82
C PRO A 137 11.49 16.14 5.72
N ARG A 138 12.69 15.59 5.91
CA ARG A 138 13.26 14.58 5.00
C ARG A 138 12.80 13.19 5.39
N LEU A 139 12.56 12.32 4.41
CA LEU A 139 12.04 10.97 4.64
C LEU A 139 12.88 10.16 5.63
N ARG A 140 14.20 10.07 5.45
CA ARG A 140 15.04 9.15 6.25
C ARG A 140 15.08 9.51 7.74
N PRO A 141 15.31 10.77 8.14
CA PRO A 141 15.18 11.17 9.55
C PRO A 141 13.80 10.84 10.12
N THR A 142 12.72 11.09 9.37
CA THR A 142 11.36 10.77 9.83
C THR A 142 11.10 9.28 9.94
N ILE A 143 11.68 8.44 9.08
CA ILE A 143 11.65 6.98 9.26
C ILE A 143 12.42 6.58 10.51
N ARG A 144 13.61 7.15 10.75
CA ARG A 144 14.46 6.81 11.89
C ARG A 144 13.78 7.08 13.24
N SER A 145 12.90 8.07 13.33
CA SER A 145 12.16 8.32 14.57
C SER A 145 11.25 7.17 14.99
N PHE A 146 10.93 6.22 14.10
CA PHE A 146 10.19 5.00 14.45
C PHE A 146 11.07 3.91 15.06
N PHE A 147 12.40 4.09 15.07
CA PHE A 147 13.37 3.07 15.47
C PHE A 147 14.43 3.57 16.47
N ASP A 148 14.40 4.83 16.89
CA ASP A 148 15.42 5.46 17.75
C ASP A 148 14.93 5.78 19.18
N ASN A 149 13.92 5.05 19.66
CA ASN A 149 13.25 5.25 20.95
C ASN A 149 12.52 6.60 21.12
N THR A 150 12.32 7.37 20.03
CA THR A 150 11.43 8.53 20.06
C THR A 150 10.05 8.11 20.55
N GLN A 151 9.54 8.80 21.57
CA GLN A 151 8.21 8.55 22.10
C GLN A 151 7.16 9.05 21.12
N ARG A 152 6.22 8.16 20.76
CA ARG A 152 5.04 8.46 19.93
C ARG A 152 5.38 9.25 18.64
N PRO A 153 6.23 8.70 17.76
CA PRO A 153 6.72 9.42 16.57
C PRO A 153 5.60 9.88 15.64
N LEU A 154 4.45 9.20 15.63
CA LEU A 154 3.29 9.58 14.82
C LEU A 154 2.62 10.88 15.25
N GLU A 155 2.64 11.21 16.54
CA GLU A 155 2.03 12.46 17.04
C GLU A 155 2.75 13.69 16.48
N ASN A 156 4.00 13.54 16.05
CA ASN A 156 4.81 14.59 15.43
C ASN A 156 4.59 14.74 13.91
N ILE A 157 3.79 13.87 13.29
CA ILE A 157 3.56 13.86 11.84
C ILE A 157 2.12 14.27 11.55
N VAL A 158 1.94 15.53 11.13
CA VAL A 158 0.61 16.11 10.89
C VAL A 158 0.05 15.73 9.51
N VAL A 159 0.92 15.53 8.52
CA VAL A 159 0.51 15.32 7.13
C VAL A 159 0.37 13.82 6.84
N GLU A 160 -0.85 13.35 6.60
CA GLU A 160 -1.15 11.94 6.32
C GLU A 160 -0.31 11.36 5.17
N GLU A 161 -0.06 12.17 4.13
CA GLU A 161 0.78 11.78 2.99
C GLU A 161 2.21 11.42 3.41
N HIS A 162 2.74 11.99 4.50
CA HIS A 162 4.05 11.62 5.04
C HIS A 162 4.00 10.22 5.66
N ILE A 163 2.96 9.94 6.44
CA ILE A 163 2.73 8.63 7.06
C ILE A 163 2.59 7.56 5.96
N PHE A 164 1.85 7.87 4.90
CA PHE A 164 1.72 7.00 3.74
C PHE A 164 3.07 6.68 3.08
N LEU A 165 3.91 7.69 2.81
CA LEU A 165 5.24 7.49 2.20
C LEU A 165 6.19 6.68 3.10
N ILE A 166 6.11 6.89 4.41
CA ILE A 166 6.84 6.08 5.40
C ILE A 166 6.36 4.64 5.34
N THR A 167 5.04 4.41 5.43
CA THR A 167 4.40 3.09 5.32
C THR A 167 4.87 2.37 4.06
N LEU A 168 4.79 3.04 2.90
CA LEU A 168 5.23 2.49 1.61
C LEU A 168 6.72 2.12 1.60
N THR A 169 7.56 2.96 2.19
CA THR A 169 8.99 2.68 2.27
C THR A 169 9.26 1.44 3.13
N LEU A 170 8.57 1.29 4.26
CA LEU A 170 8.71 0.12 5.13
C LEU A 170 8.19 -1.16 4.46
N VAL A 171 7.06 -1.11 3.74
CA VAL A 171 6.56 -2.24 2.93
C VAL A 171 7.58 -2.63 1.86
N ARG A 172 8.18 -1.66 1.19
CA ARG A 172 9.24 -1.92 0.21
C ARG A 172 10.47 -2.54 0.88
N MET A 173 10.84 -2.13 2.10
CA MET A 173 11.94 -2.75 2.85
C MET A 173 11.61 -4.19 3.25
N LEU A 174 10.38 -4.49 3.65
CA LEU A 174 9.92 -5.86 3.91
C LEU A 174 10.05 -6.74 2.67
N TRP A 175 9.66 -6.23 1.50
CA TRP A 175 9.85 -6.95 0.24
C TRP A 175 11.34 -7.24 -0.04
N THR A 176 12.23 -6.25 0.19
CA THR A 176 13.68 -6.45 0.03
C THR A 176 14.24 -7.49 1.01
N LEU A 177 13.80 -7.49 2.27
CA LEU A 177 14.20 -8.53 3.24
C LEU A 177 13.73 -9.92 2.79
N LYS A 178 12.49 -10.03 2.28
CA LYS A 178 11.95 -11.27 1.72
C LYS A 178 12.79 -11.75 0.53
N GLU A 179 13.15 -10.85 -0.38
CA GLU A 179 13.99 -11.18 -1.55
C GLU A 179 15.37 -11.72 -1.13
N ILE A 180 16.05 -11.05 -0.20
CA ILE A 180 17.34 -11.50 0.34
C ILE A 180 17.19 -12.89 0.97
N ARG A 181 16.14 -13.10 1.77
CA ARG A 181 15.88 -14.38 2.43
C ARG A 181 15.67 -15.52 1.43
N SER A 182 14.94 -15.25 0.36
CA SER A 182 14.59 -16.21 -0.69
C SER A 182 15.77 -16.62 -1.59
N SER A 183 16.92 -15.95 -1.46
CA SER A 183 18.11 -16.24 -2.25
C SER A 183 18.67 -17.63 -1.95
N PRO A 184 19.00 -18.46 -2.97
CA PRO A 184 19.59 -19.78 -2.78
C PRO A 184 20.94 -19.79 -2.03
N ILE A 185 21.62 -18.65 -1.99
CA ILE A 185 22.93 -18.46 -1.34
C ILE A 185 22.84 -17.69 -0.01
N ASN A 186 21.63 -17.49 0.52
CA ASN A 186 21.44 -16.83 1.81
C ASN A 186 22.02 -17.64 2.98
N ASP A 187 22.15 -18.96 2.82
CA ASP A 187 22.80 -19.88 3.77
C ASP A 187 24.27 -19.51 4.06
N LEU A 188 24.95 -18.86 3.12
CA LEU A 188 26.32 -18.34 3.29
C LEU A 188 26.42 -17.23 4.35
N VAL A 189 25.31 -16.55 4.67
CA VAL A 189 25.26 -15.48 5.68
C VAL A 189 24.70 -16.06 6.98
N SER A 190 25.56 -16.74 7.74
CA SER A 190 25.25 -17.29 9.06
C SER A 190 25.88 -16.45 10.18
N PRO A 191 25.14 -16.06 11.24
CA PRO A 191 23.73 -16.35 11.52
C PRO A 191 22.74 -15.50 10.69
N PRO A 192 21.47 -15.92 10.53
CA PRO A 192 20.46 -15.17 9.80
C PRO A 192 20.20 -13.81 10.49
N VAL A 193 20.77 -12.74 9.93
CA VAL A 193 20.76 -11.39 10.53
C VAL A 193 19.37 -10.74 10.53
N TYR A 194 18.45 -11.23 9.69
CA TYR A 194 17.29 -10.45 9.23
C TYR A 194 15.94 -10.75 9.91
N ASP A 195 15.82 -11.84 10.68
CA ASP A 195 14.52 -12.21 11.28
C ASP A 195 14.01 -11.14 12.27
N ASN A 196 14.93 -10.53 13.04
CA ASN A 196 14.60 -9.39 13.90
C ASN A 196 14.17 -8.15 13.10
N GLY A 197 14.79 -7.93 11.94
CA GLY A 197 14.48 -6.80 11.07
C GLY A 197 13.05 -6.83 10.56
N ARG A 198 12.57 -8.01 10.12
CA ARG A 198 11.17 -8.19 9.69
C ARG A 198 10.18 -7.82 10.79
N GLN A 199 10.34 -8.41 11.98
CA GLN A 199 9.40 -8.18 13.09
C GLN A 199 9.40 -6.71 13.52
N THR A 200 10.58 -6.09 13.55
CA THR A 200 10.75 -4.66 13.87
C THR A 200 10.01 -3.76 12.88
N LEU A 201 10.09 -4.07 11.56
CA LEU A 201 9.35 -3.32 10.54
C LEU A 201 7.83 -3.49 10.66
N LEU A 202 7.35 -4.72 10.89
CA LEU A 202 5.92 -4.99 11.07
C LEU A 202 5.37 -4.29 12.33
N GLN A 203 6.09 -4.28 13.44
CA GLN A 203 5.69 -3.56 14.66
C GLN A 203 5.58 -2.05 14.43
N ALA A 204 6.52 -1.46 13.67
CA ALA A 204 6.44 -0.05 13.30
C ALA A 204 5.21 0.24 12.41
N LEU A 205 4.89 -0.67 11.47
CA LEU A 205 3.70 -0.59 10.63
C LEU A 205 2.40 -0.73 11.42
N ASP A 206 2.35 -1.66 12.38
CA ASP A 206 1.20 -1.87 13.27
C ASP A 206 0.93 -0.63 14.12
N GLY A 207 1.99 0.05 14.57
CA GLY A 207 1.88 1.34 15.27
C GLY A 207 1.22 2.44 14.43
N MET A 208 1.20 2.32 13.09
CA MET A 208 0.57 3.27 12.16
C MET A 208 -0.87 2.90 11.78
N MET A 209 -1.42 1.81 12.33
CA MET A 209 -2.80 1.41 12.08
C MET A 209 -3.80 2.36 12.73
N VAL A 210 -4.93 2.58 12.05
CA VAL A 210 -6.05 3.39 12.54
C VAL A 210 -7.35 2.64 12.30
N SER A 211 -8.25 2.68 13.29
CA SER A 211 -9.61 2.14 13.17
C SER A 211 -10.43 3.03 12.21
N VAL A 212 -10.68 2.52 11.00
CA VAL A 212 -11.29 3.31 9.91
C VAL A 212 -12.75 3.64 10.18
N VAL A 213 -13.51 2.78 10.87
CA VAL A 213 -14.96 2.99 11.09
C VAL A 213 -15.25 4.15 12.05
N PRO A 214 -14.57 4.29 13.20
CA PRO A 214 -14.67 5.52 13.99
C PRO A 214 -14.15 6.74 13.23
N PHE A 215 -13.02 6.59 12.53
CA PHE A 215 -12.40 7.68 11.78
C PHE A 215 -13.35 8.26 10.72
N SER A 216 -14.06 7.41 9.99
CA SER A 216 -14.95 7.83 8.90
C SER A 216 -16.17 8.64 9.34
N LYS A 217 -16.55 8.58 10.62
CA LYS A 217 -17.67 9.37 11.15
C LYS A 217 -17.36 10.86 11.28
N LEU A 218 -16.09 11.23 11.34
CA LEU A 218 -15.63 12.59 11.66
C LEU A 218 -14.85 13.27 10.53
N HIS A 219 -14.60 12.56 9.43
CA HIS A 219 -13.69 13.03 8.38
C HIS A 219 -14.36 13.03 7.01
N THR A 220 -13.80 13.85 6.11
CA THR A 220 -14.23 13.93 4.72
C THR A 220 -13.89 12.65 3.96
N LYS A 221 -14.58 12.43 2.83
CA LYS A 221 -14.29 11.30 1.94
C LYS A 221 -12.81 11.25 1.52
N ALA A 222 -12.21 12.39 1.20
CA ALA A 222 -10.81 12.45 0.76
C ALA A 222 -9.83 12.04 1.86
N GLU A 223 -10.10 12.41 3.11
CA GLU A 223 -9.29 12.00 4.27
C GLU A 223 -9.47 10.50 4.55
N ILE A 224 -10.70 10.00 4.48
CA ILE A 224 -11.00 8.56 4.60
C ILE A 224 -10.25 7.77 3.53
N ASP A 225 -10.32 8.19 2.26
CA ASP A 225 -9.67 7.49 1.14
C ASP A 225 -8.14 7.39 1.34
N ARG A 226 -7.49 8.41 1.93
CA ARG A 226 -6.04 8.38 2.26
C ARG A 226 -5.72 7.39 3.37
N VAL A 227 -6.48 7.43 4.47
CA VAL A 227 -6.29 6.52 5.60
C VAL A 227 -6.56 5.08 5.18
N VAL A 228 -7.62 4.84 4.40
CA VAL A 228 -7.93 3.50 3.85
C VAL A 228 -6.78 2.99 3.00
N HIS A 229 -6.18 3.83 2.15
CA HIS A 229 -5.03 3.42 1.34
C HIS A 229 -3.82 3.04 2.21
N ARG A 230 -3.52 3.81 3.27
CA ARG A 230 -2.50 3.42 4.26
C ARG A 230 -2.82 2.07 4.90
N MET A 231 -4.06 1.86 5.35
CA MET A 231 -4.48 0.61 5.99
C MET A 231 -4.34 -0.58 5.04
N GLN A 232 -4.79 -0.44 3.79
CA GLN A 232 -4.62 -1.46 2.75
C GLN A 232 -3.15 -1.84 2.60
N LEU A 233 -2.24 -0.86 2.59
CA LEU A 233 -0.80 -1.09 2.46
C LEU A 233 -0.21 -1.81 3.68
N ILE A 234 -0.67 -1.49 4.90
CA ILE A 234 -0.25 -2.20 6.12
C ILE A 234 -0.72 -3.65 6.10
N HIS A 235 -1.97 -3.95 5.70
CA HIS A 235 -2.43 -5.34 5.56
C HIS A 235 -1.62 -6.11 4.52
N VAL A 236 -1.28 -5.48 3.38
CA VAL A 236 -0.40 -6.08 2.37
C VAL A 236 1.01 -6.31 2.93
N ALA A 237 1.51 -5.43 3.80
CA ALA A 237 2.81 -5.61 4.43
C ALA A 237 2.91 -6.93 5.21
N HIS A 238 1.83 -7.35 5.88
CA HIS A 238 1.78 -8.63 6.58
C HIS A 238 1.81 -9.84 5.64
N LEU A 239 1.23 -9.75 4.44
CA LEU A 239 1.36 -10.81 3.41
C LEU A 239 2.81 -10.95 2.96
N TYR A 240 3.53 -9.84 2.76
CA TYR A 240 4.94 -9.85 2.36
C TYR A 240 5.91 -10.12 3.53
N GLY A 241 5.49 -9.82 4.76
CA GLY A 241 6.16 -10.23 5.99
C GLY A 241 6.01 -11.73 6.28
N ALA A 242 5.05 -12.40 5.65
CA ALA A 242 4.80 -13.82 5.83
C ALA A 242 5.83 -14.75 5.15
N GLY A 243 7.00 -14.24 4.78
CA GLY A 243 8.08 -15.02 4.15
C GLY A 243 7.81 -15.26 2.67
N ASP A 244 8.10 -16.47 2.20
CA ASP A 244 8.08 -16.81 0.76
C ASP A 244 6.69 -17.07 0.16
N LEU A 245 5.62 -16.92 0.95
CA LEU A 245 4.23 -17.17 0.53
C LEU A 245 3.91 -16.54 -0.84
N MET A 246 4.23 -15.26 -1.01
CA MET A 246 3.94 -14.52 -2.24
C MET A 246 4.77 -14.99 -3.44
N ASN A 247 5.91 -15.66 -3.23
CA ASN A 247 6.71 -16.26 -4.30
C ASN A 247 6.03 -17.49 -4.90
N TRP A 248 5.26 -18.22 -4.09
CA TRP A 248 4.57 -19.44 -4.53
C TRP A 248 3.15 -19.18 -5.04
N LEU A 249 2.57 -18.01 -4.74
CA LEU A 249 1.23 -17.64 -5.17
C LEU A 249 1.03 -17.87 -6.67
N TRP A 250 1.77 -17.17 -7.52
CA TRP A 250 1.59 -17.26 -8.97
C TRP A 250 1.86 -18.66 -9.55
N PRO A 251 2.96 -19.36 -9.19
CA PRO A 251 3.17 -20.75 -9.60
C PRO A 251 2.01 -21.68 -9.20
N SER A 252 1.44 -21.52 -8.00
CA SER A 252 0.33 -22.36 -7.52
C SER A 252 -0.97 -22.25 -8.32
N LEU A 253 -1.14 -21.16 -9.09
CA LEU A 253 -2.34 -20.91 -9.90
C LEU A 253 -2.25 -21.56 -11.30
N ARG A 254 -1.06 -22.01 -11.69
CA ARG A 254 -0.82 -22.71 -12.95
C ARG A 254 -1.21 -24.19 -12.83
N ASP A 255 -1.07 -24.91 -13.92
CA ASP A 255 -1.22 -26.37 -13.97
C ASP A 255 0.16 -27.03 -14.11
N GLY A 256 0.27 -28.30 -13.73
CA GLY A 256 1.50 -29.08 -13.87
C GLY A 256 2.39 -29.14 -12.61
N PRO A 257 3.61 -29.70 -12.72
CA PRO A 257 4.45 -30.04 -11.58
C PRO A 257 4.92 -28.82 -10.77
N GLU A 258 5.11 -27.67 -11.41
CA GLU A 258 5.45 -26.42 -10.71
C GLU A 258 4.34 -25.99 -9.74
N ALA A 259 3.08 -26.17 -10.13
CA ALA A 259 1.94 -25.82 -9.30
C ALA A 259 1.82 -26.74 -8.09
N GLU A 260 2.06 -28.05 -8.26
CA GLU A 260 2.09 -28.99 -7.13
C GLU A 260 3.23 -28.70 -6.16
N ASN A 261 4.43 -28.44 -6.69
CA ASN A 261 5.57 -28.05 -5.86
C ASN A 261 5.28 -26.78 -5.06
N ALA A 262 4.61 -25.79 -5.66
CA ALA A 262 4.22 -24.56 -4.97
C ALA A 262 3.17 -24.82 -3.88
N ARG A 263 2.16 -25.65 -4.16
CA ARG A 263 1.15 -26.08 -3.17
C ARG A 263 1.77 -26.82 -1.99
N GLU A 264 2.72 -27.72 -2.25
CA GLU A 264 3.43 -28.45 -1.21
C GLU A 264 4.29 -27.53 -0.34
N ARG A 265 5.01 -26.58 -0.94
CA ARG A 265 5.74 -25.55 -0.18
C ARG A 265 4.82 -24.70 0.69
N MET A 266 3.64 -24.30 0.18
CA MET A 266 2.65 -23.57 0.98
C MET A 266 2.16 -24.42 2.17
N ARG A 267 1.95 -25.72 1.98
CA ARG A 267 1.56 -26.64 3.06
C ARG A 267 2.64 -26.75 4.13
N GLN A 268 3.89 -26.96 3.72
CA GLN A 268 5.05 -27.03 4.63
C GLN A 268 5.21 -25.72 5.42
N TRP A 269 5.19 -24.59 4.71
CA TRP A 269 5.21 -23.25 5.29
C TRP A 269 4.07 -23.03 6.29
N SER A 270 2.86 -23.54 6.02
CA SER A 270 1.73 -23.40 6.95
C SER A 270 1.93 -24.24 8.21
N ASN A 271 2.54 -25.42 8.09
CA ASN A 271 2.80 -26.34 9.20
C ASN A 271 3.94 -25.88 10.12
N GLU A 272 4.92 -25.13 9.59
CA GLU A 272 6.01 -24.54 10.38
C GLU A 272 5.51 -23.54 11.42
N ASP A 273 4.52 -22.73 11.06
CA ASP A 273 4.01 -21.65 11.88
C ASP A 273 2.52 -21.38 11.57
N MET A 274 1.66 -21.99 12.37
CA MET A 274 0.21 -21.84 12.23
C MET A 274 -0.26 -20.43 12.61
N GLN A 275 0.42 -19.76 13.54
CA GLN A 275 0.09 -18.38 13.93
C GLN A 275 0.32 -17.42 12.75
N ARG A 276 1.43 -17.58 12.01
CA ARG A 276 1.69 -16.86 10.76
C ARG A 276 0.59 -17.09 9.72
N SER A 277 0.10 -18.32 9.59
CA SER A 277 -0.99 -18.66 8.67
C SER A 277 -2.31 -17.98 9.04
N ARG A 278 -2.67 -17.98 10.33
CA ARG A 278 -3.84 -17.25 10.85
C ARG A 278 -3.72 -15.75 10.66
N ASN A 279 -2.52 -15.19 10.89
CA ASN A 279 -2.24 -13.78 10.64
C ASN A 279 -2.49 -13.40 9.17
N VAL A 280 -1.96 -14.17 8.21
CA VAL A 280 -2.22 -13.96 6.77
C VAL A 280 -3.71 -13.98 6.45
N VAL A 281 -4.46 -14.94 6.99
CA VAL A 281 -5.90 -15.06 6.80
C VAL A 281 -6.64 -13.83 7.36
N TYR A 282 -6.27 -13.36 8.54
CA TYR A 282 -6.81 -12.13 9.13
C TYR A 282 -6.55 -10.91 8.24
N HIS A 283 -5.30 -10.67 7.81
CA HIS A 283 -4.99 -9.49 6.99
C HIS A 283 -5.63 -9.55 5.60
N CYS A 284 -5.76 -10.73 4.98
CA CYS A 284 -6.51 -10.89 3.74
C CYS A 284 -8.00 -10.53 3.94
N ALA A 285 -8.62 -11.03 5.01
CA ALA A 285 -10.02 -10.75 5.33
C ALA A 285 -10.25 -9.26 5.59
N GLN A 286 -9.40 -8.60 6.39
CA GLN A 286 -9.46 -7.16 6.63
C GLN A 286 -9.26 -6.35 5.36
N LEU A 287 -8.38 -6.76 4.44
CA LEU A 287 -8.20 -6.08 3.16
C LEU A 287 -9.48 -6.12 2.30
N LEU A 288 -10.12 -7.29 2.21
CA LEU A 288 -11.41 -7.44 1.53
C LEU A 288 -12.52 -6.64 2.23
N GLY A 289 -12.51 -6.60 3.57
CA GLY A 289 -13.41 -5.80 4.40
C GLY A 289 -13.29 -4.31 4.10
N LEU A 290 -12.06 -3.77 4.06
CA LEU A 290 -11.78 -2.37 3.75
C LEU A 290 -12.31 -2.00 2.36
N ILE A 291 -11.97 -2.77 1.34
CA ILE A 291 -12.38 -2.51 -0.05
C ILE A 291 -13.90 -2.62 -0.22
N ARG A 292 -14.55 -3.51 0.53
CA ARG A 292 -16.01 -3.68 0.48
C ARG A 292 -16.76 -2.45 1.00
N HIS A 293 -16.28 -1.86 2.10
CA HIS A 293 -16.93 -0.74 2.80
C HIS A 293 -16.47 0.63 2.30
N TYR A 294 -15.21 0.75 1.88
CA TYR A 294 -14.58 2.00 1.45
C TYR A 294 -13.91 1.86 0.07
N PRO A 295 -14.69 1.59 -1.01
CA PRO A 295 -14.12 1.49 -2.34
C PRO A 295 -13.61 2.85 -2.82
N ASN A 296 -12.34 2.93 -3.23
CA ASN A 296 -11.75 4.15 -3.77
C ASN A 296 -11.57 4.12 -5.31
N ASN A 297 -11.85 2.98 -5.96
CA ASN A 297 -11.70 2.76 -7.41
C ASN A 297 -10.29 3.07 -7.93
N MET A 298 -9.26 2.95 -7.10
CA MET A 298 -7.88 3.11 -7.53
C MET A 298 -7.40 1.85 -8.28
N PRO A 299 -6.47 2.00 -9.25
CA PRO A 299 -6.06 0.88 -10.11
C PRO A 299 -5.44 -0.29 -9.32
N PHE A 300 -4.79 0.02 -8.20
CA PHE A 300 -4.18 -1.00 -7.35
C PHE A 300 -5.22 -1.88 -6.61
N GLU A 301 -6.44 -1.38 -6.32
CA GLU A 301 -7.46 -2.15 -5.56
C GLU A 301 -7.79 -3.47 -6.26
N VAL A 302 -7.77 -3.49 -7.59
CA VAL A 302 -8.04 -4.68 -8.40
C VAL A 302 -7.05 -5.80 -8.07
N PHE A 303 -5.77 -5.47 -7.92
CA PHE A 303 -4.73 -6.43 -7.55
C PHE A 303 -4.83 -6.81 -6.08
N LEU A 304 -5.18 -5.87 -5.19
CA LEU A 304 -5.35 -6.14 -3.76
C LEU A 304 -6.51 -7.13 -3.52
N ILE A 305 -7.65 -6.94 -4.19
CA ILE A 305 -8.79 -7.88 -4.13
C ILE A 305 -8.34 -9.26 -4.60
N PHE A 306 -7.64 -9.32 -5.74
CA PHE A 306 -7.16 -10.59 -6.30
C PHE A 306 -6.19 -11.29 -5.34
N HIS A 307 -5.16 -10.61 -4.85
CA HIS A 307 -4.19 -11.18 -3.92
C HIS A 307 -4.86 -11.67 -2.63
N ALA A 308 -5.63 -10.83 -1.95
CA ALA A 308 -6.26 -11.24 -0.70
C ALA A 308 -7.24 -12.40 -0.91
N GLY A 309 -8.08 -12.35 -1.95
CA GLY A 309 -9.05 -13.41 -2.23
C GLY A 309 -8.40 -14.75 -2.58
N VAL A 310 -7.38 -14.73 -3.44
CA VAL A 310 -6.69 -15.94 -3.88
C VAL A 310 -5.83 -16.51 -2.76
N VAL A 311 -5.04 -15.70 -2.05
CA VAL A 311 -4.24 -16.15 -0.90
C VAL A 311 -5.16 -16.76 0.17
N LEU A 312 -6.26 -16.09 0.51
CA LEU A 312 -7.24 -16.61 1.45
C LEU A 312 -7.81 -17.96 1.01
N SER A 313 -8.12 -18.13 -0.28
CA SER A 313 -8.62 -19.40 -0.84
C SER A 313 -7.59 -20.54 -0.80
N CYS A 314 -6.29 -20.21 -0.79
CA CYS A 314 -5.19 -21.17 -0.72
C CYS A 314 -4.86 -21.58 0.72
N ILE A 315 -4.91 -20.63 1.67
CA ILE A 315 -4.48 -20.87 3.05
C ILE A 315 -5.60 -21.44 3.91
N VAL A 316 -6.86 -21.06 3.68
CA VAL A 316 -8.00 -21.54 4.50
C VAL A 316 -8.08 -23.08 4.58
N PRO A 317 -7.93 -23.86 3.48
CA PRO A 317 -7.90 -25.33 3.55
C PRO A 317 -6.73 -25.90 4.35
N LEU A 318 -5.64 -25.15 4.53
CA LEU A 318 -4.48 -25.59 5.31
C LEU A 318 -4.71 -25.48 6.82
N LEU A 319 -5.78 -24.79 7.25
CA LEU A 319 -6.16 -24.65 8.66
C LEU A 319 -7.04 -25.83 9.17
N GLU A 320 -7.36 -26.80 8.31
CA GLU A 320 -8.37 -27.86 8.56
C GLU A 320 -8.11 -28.72 9.80
N ALA A 321 -6.86 -28.92 10.22
CA ALA A 321 -6.53 -29.72 11.40
C ALA A 321 -7.07 -29.14 12.73
N GLU A 322 -7.38 -27.84 12.80
CA GLU A 322 -7.92 -27.18 14.01
C GLU A 322 -9.45 -27.02 14.00
N MET A 323 -10.11 -27.35 12.88
CA MET A 323 -11.47 -26.89 12.58
C MET A 323 -12.61 -27.85 13.02
N PHE A 324 -12.34 -29.07 13.50
CA PHE A 324 -13.38 -30.11 13.70
C PHE A 324 -13.97 -30.22 15.12
N ARG A 325 -13.81 -29.23 15.99
CA ARG A 325 -14.41 -29.24 17.35
C ARG A 325 -15.75 -28.49 17.38
N GLU A 326 -16.64 -28.84 18.32
CA GLU A 326 -17.97 -28.20 18.51
C GLU A 326 -17.83 -26.71 18.79
N ARG A 327 -18.30 -25.85 17.88
CA ARG A 327 -17.98 -24.42 17.92
C ARG A 327 -18.98 -23.65 18.76
N THR A 328 -18.46 -22.85 19.69
CA THR A 328 -19.28 -22.11 20.65
C THR A 328 -19.47 -20.65 20.26
N THR A 329 -18.60 -20.08 19.42
CA THR A 329 -18.64 -18.66 19.05
C THR A 329 -18.36 -18.43 17.56
N VAL A 330 -18.98 -17.39 16.98
CA VAL A 330 -18.79 -16.98 15.58
C VAL A 330 -17.89 -15.74 15.54
N LEU A 331 -16.89 -15.73 14.65
CA LEU A 331 -15.98 -14.60 14.43
C LEU A 331 -15.93 -14.22 12.96
N HIS A 332 -16.36 -13.00 12.67
CA HIS A 332 -16.42 -12.44 11.32
C HIS A 332 -15.09 -11.73 11.03
N LEU A 333 -14.25 -12.32 10.18
CA LEU A 333 -12.87 -11.88 10.00
C LEU A 333 -12.71 -10.64 9.13
N ASP A 334 -13.65 -10.33 8.25
CA ASP A 334 -13.68 -9.10 7.43
C ASP A 334 -14.57 -8.00 8.03
N GLN A 335 -15.03 -8.20 9.28
CA GLN A 335 -15.65 -7.13 10.04
C GLN A 335 -14.57 -6.14 10.49
N LEU A 336 -14.76 -4.88 10.11
CA LEU A 336 -13.85 -3.80 10.48
C LEU A 336 -14.11 -3.37 11.92
N ASP A 337 -13.04 -3.05 12.66
CA ASP A 337 -13.16 -2.53 14.02
C ASP A 337 -14.01 -1.25 14.03
N SER A 338 -15.05 -1.28 14.85
CA SER A 338 -16.00 -0.18 15.05
C SER A 338 -15.63 0.77 16.20
N GLY A 339 -14.44 0.56 16.80
CA GLY A 339 -14.01 1.14 18.06
C GLY A 339 -14.35 0.25 19.26
N ASP A 340 -14.65 -1.03 19.03
CA ASP A 340 -14.98 -1.99 20.07
C ASP A 340 -13.72 -2.80 20.41
N GLU A 341 -13.11 -2.47 21.55
CA GLU A 341 -11.89 -3.13 22.04
C GLU A 341 -12.06 -4.66 22.15
N LEU A 342 -13.31 -5.15 22.30
CA LEU A 342 -13.61 -6.57 22.35
C LEU A 342 -13.39 -7.27 21.00
N LEU A 343 -13.81 -6.67 19.89
CA LEU A 343 -13.66 -7.29 18.57
C LEU A 343 -12.18 -7.43 18.21
N PHE A 344 -11.40 -6.37 18.41
CA PHE A 344 -9.95 -6.39 18.21
C PHE A 344 -9.28 -7.49 19.04
N LYS A 345 -9.62 -7.57 20.34
CA LYS A 345 -9.10 -8.63 21.23
C LYS A 345 -9.46 -10.03 20.75
N ARG A 346 -10.67 -10.24 20.22
CA ARG A 346 -11.09 -11.54 19.67
C ARG A 346 -10.34 -11.92 18.40
N HIS A 347 -10.07 -10.96 17.52
CA HIS A 347 -9.23 -11.20 16.33
C HIS A 347 -7.79 -11.52 16.75
N ASP A 348 -7.20 -10.74 17.64
CA ASP A 348 -5.83 -10.93 18.13
C ASP A 348 -5.65 -12.26 18.87
N ASP A 349 -6.60 -12.62 19.75
CA ASP A 349 -6.60 -13.90 20.47
C ASP A 349 -6.69 -15.08 19.50
N TRP A 350 -7.58 -15.03 18.50
CA TRP A 350 -7.67 -16.08 17.50
C TRP A 350 -6.38 -16.17 16.66
N VAL A 351 -5.79 -15.06 16.24
CA VAL A 351 -4.53 -15.08 15.48
C VAL A 351 -3.43 -15.76 16.29
N LYS A 352 -3.26 -15.36 17.56
CA LYS A 352 -2.21 -15.90 18.45
C LYS A 352 -2.45 -17.35 18.82
N ASN A 353 -3.65 -17.66 19.32
CA ASN A 353 -3.93 -18.90 20.02
C ASN A 353 -4.79 -19.89 19.22
N GLY A 354 -5.36 -19.46 18.09
CA GLY A 354 -6.31 -20.26 17.33
C GLY A 354 -7.61 -20.44 18.11
N GLY A 355 -8.13 -21.67 18.11
CA GLY A 355 -9.24 -22.05 18.98
C GLY A 355 -10.53 -22.41 18.26
N ASN A 356 -11.56 -22.68 19.07
CA ASN A 356 -12.78 -23.36 18.66
C ASN A 356 -13.88 -22.36 18.20
N THR A 357 -13.54 -21.57 17.19
CA THR A 357 -14.36 -20.46 16.71
C THR A 357 -14.81 -20.73 15.27
N GLN A 358 -16.10 -20.49 14.99
CA GLN A 358 -16.59 -20.50 13.62
C GLN A 358 -16.17 -19.22 12.91
N LEU A 359 -15.21 -19.37 12.00
CA LEU A 359 -14.73 -18.27 11.17
C LEU A 359 -15.67 -18.06 9.99
N CYS A 360 -16.05 -16.81 9.75
CA CYS A 360 -16.88 -16.41 8.63
C CYS A 360 -16.38 -15.12 7.98
N LEU A 361 -16.85 -14.89 6.76
CA LEU A 361 -16.69 -13.66 6.00
C LEU A 361 -18.03 -13.22 5.44
N THR A 362 -18.10 -12.00 4.94
CA THR A 362 -19.29 -11.51 4.23
C THR A 362 -19.57 -12.41 3.03
N GLY A 363 -20.71 -13.13 3.06
CA GLY A 363 -21.10 -14.07 2.02
C GLY A 363 -20.42 -15.45 2.08
N VAL A 364 -19.64 -15.74 3.13
CA VAL A 364 -19.07 -17.07 3.41
C VAL A 364 -19.36 -17.45 4.87
N PRO A 365 -20.45 -18.20 5.15
CA PRO A 365 -20.92 -18.48 6.51
C PRO A 365 -19.95 -19.32 7.37
N SER A 366 -19.12 -20.15 6.74
CA SER A 366 -18.12 -20.95 7.42
C SER A 366 -16.93 -21.17 6.50
N LEU A 367 -15.76 -20.68 6.93
CA LEU A 367 -14.47 -20.92 6.27
C LEU A 367 -14.01 -22.38 6.36
N CYS A 368 -14.71 -23.20 7.14
CA CYS A 368 -14.32 -24.56 7.44
C CYS A 368 -15.19 -25.59 6.72
N SER A 369 -16.06 -25.13 5.84
CA SER A 369 -16.90 -25.99 5.02
C SER A 369 -16.12 -26.46 3.79
N ALA A 370 -16.45 -27.64 3.26
CA ALA A 370 -15.85 -28.14 2.01
C ALA A 370 -16.03 -27.19 0.81
N GLY A 371 -17.08 -26.33 0.85
CA GLY A 371 -17.35 -25.31 -0.16
C GLY A 371 -16.72 -23.94 0.11
N ALA A 372 -16.00 -23.75 1.23
CA ALA A 372 -15.47 -22.46 1.65
C ALA A 372 -14.54 -21.84 0.60
N ARG A 373 -13.61 -22.63 0.06
CA ARG A 373 -12.67 -22.19 -0.98
C ARG A 373 -13.39 -21.57 -2.17
N ARG A 374 -14.43 -22.24 -2.68
CA ARG A 374 -15.22 -21.73 -3.81
C ARG A 374 -16.00 -20.48 -3.44
N ALA A 375 -16.64 -20.47 -2.27
CA ALA A 375 -17.38 -19.31 -1.79
C ALA A 375 -16.48 -18.06 -1.64
N ILE A 376 -15.23 -18.21 -1.18
CA ILE A 376 -14.24 -17.13 -1.12
C ILE A 376 -13.94 -16.57 -2.52
N LEU A 377 -13.70 -17.46 -3.49
CA LEU A 377 -13.41 -17.05 -4.87
C LEU A 377 -14.63 -16.37 -5.52
N ASP A 378 -15.85 -16.83 -5.26
CA ASP A 378 -17.07 -16.19 -5.73
C ASP A 378 -17.23 -14.78 -5.13
N GLN A 379 -16.99 -14.60 -3.83
CA GLN A 379 -16.99 -13.27 -3.18
C GLN A 379 -15.89 -12.37 -3.73
N THR A 380 -14.72 -12.93 -4.04
CA THR A 380 -13.61 -12.19 -4.67
C THR A 380 -14.01 -11.71 -6.06
N ALA A 381 -14.62 -12.58 -6.88
CA ALA A 381 -15.14 -12.22 -8.19
C ALA A 381 -16.23 -11.14 -8.13
N LEU A 382 -17.09 -11.18 -7.11
CA LEU A 382 -18.10 -10.14 -6.87
C LEU A 382 -17.44 -8.77 -6.59
N LEU A 383 -16.42 -8.73 -5.74
CA LEU A 383 -15.67 -7.49 -5.47
C LEU A 383 -14.95 -6.97 -6.72
N LEU A 384 -14.30 -7.84 -7.50
CA LEU A 384 -13.67 -7.45 -8.76
C LEU A 384 -14.68 -6.89 -9.77
N ARG A 385 -15.88 -7.48 -9.88
CA ARG A 385 -16.95 -6.97 -10.76
C ARG A 385 -17.49 -5.61 -10.33
N ARG A 386 -17.39 -5.26 -9.05
CA ARG A 386 -17.74 -3.91 -8.55
C ARG A 386 -16.72 -2.85 -9.00
N GLN A 387 -15.48 -3.24 -9.31
CA GLN A 387 -14.43 -2.36 -9.82
C GLN A 387 -14.63 -2.09 -11.32
N LYS A 388 -15.51 -1.14 -11.65
CA LYS A 388 -15.94 -0.88 -13.04
C LYS A 388 -14.95 -0.07 -13.87
N VAL A 389 -14.03 0.65 -13.23
CA VAL A 389 -13.15 1.64 -13.88
C VAL A 389 -12.02 0.98 -14.67
N TRP A 390 -11.49 -0.14 -14.17
CA TRP A 390 -10.26 -0.73 -14.69
C TRP A 390 -10.52 -2.03 -15.45
N GLY A 391 -10.14 -2.07 -16.73
CA GLY A 391 -10.31 -3.26 -17.58
C GLY A 391 -9.68 -4.53 -16.99
N MET A 392 -8.59 -4.37 -16.23
CA MET A 392 -7.91 -5.46 -15.53
C MET A 392 -8.82 -6.22 -14.56
N ALA A 393 -9.83 -5.56 -13.97
CA ALA A 393 -10.78 -6.21 -13.07
C ALA A 393 -11.56 -7.33 -13.78
N ARG A 394 -11.89 -7.15 -15.07
CA ARG A 394 -12.56 -8.18 -15.88
C ARG A 394 -11.66 -9.38 -16.12
N ASN A 395 -10.36 -9.15 -16.37
CA ASN A 395 -9.39 -10.21 -16.59
C ASN A 395 -9.18 -11.03 -15.32
N LEU A 396 -8.91 -10.37 -14.19
CA LEU A 396 -8.75 -11.07 -12.90
C LEU A 396 -10.03 -11.78 -12.45
N THR A 397 -11.21 -11.24 -12.76
CA THR A 397 -12.49 -11.93 -12.51
C THR A 397 -12.54 -13.28 -13.23
N LYS A 398 -12.12 -13.34 -14.50
CA LYS A 398 -12.09 -14.61 -15.26
C LYS A 398 -11.15 -15.62 -14.61
N VAL A 399 -9.96 -15.17 -14.20
CA VAL A 399 -8.97 -16.01 -13.52
C VAL A 399 -9.53 -16.58 -12.22
N VAL A 400 -10.14 -15.74 -11.37
CA VAL A 400 -10.73 -16.17 -10.10
C VAL A 400 -11.84 -17.21 -10.31
N LEU A 401 -12.70 -17.00 -11.31
CA LEU A 401 -13.78 -17.94 -11.63
C LEU A 401 -13.26 -19.28 -12.17
N SER A 402 -12.19 -19.27 -12.99
CA SER A 402 -11.57 -20.52 -13.45
C SER A 402 -10.94 -21.31 -12.29
N LEU A 403 -10.34 -20.62 -11.31
CA LEU A 403 -9.81 -21.28 -10.10
C LEU A 403 -10.92 -21.92 -9.25
N GLY A 404 -12.11 -21.30 -9.22
CA GLY A 404 -13.29 -21.83 -8.55
C GLY A 404 -13.84 -23.07 -9.25
N ALA A 405 -13.84 -23.10 -10.59
CA ALA A 405 -14.26 -24.23 -11.41
C ALA A 405 -13.43 -25.49 -11.16
N ARG A 406 -12.10 -25.38 -11.16
CA ARG A 406 -11.17 -26.49 -10.86
C ARG A 406 -11.44 -27.15 -9.49
N SER A 407 -11.91 -26.37 -8.52
CA SER A 407 -12.24 -26.89 -7.18
C SER A 407 -13.41 -27.87 -7.17
N ALA A 408 -14.35 -27.71 -8.10
CA ALA A 408 -15.54 -28.56 -8.19
C ALA A 408 -15.24 -29.89 -8.90
N GLU A 409 -14.29 -29.88 -9.83
CA GLU A 409 -13.85 -31.10 -10.55
C GLU A 409 -13.08 -32.06 -9.63
N MET A 410 -12.28 -31.53 -8.69
CA MET A 410 -11.58 -32.36 -7.68
C MET A 410 -12.49 -32.90 -6.57
N GLN A 411 -13.75 -32.43 -6.46
CA GLN A 411 -14.72 -32.86 -5.44
C GLN A 411 -15.82 -33.77 -6.01
N ALA A 412 -15.83 -34.07 -7.32
CA ALA A 412 -16.77 -35.01 -7.90
C ALA A 412 -16.37 -36.45 -7.51
N PRO A 413 -17.29 -37.27 -6.94
CA PRO A 413 -17.03 -38.68 -6.69
C PRO A 413 -16.74 -39.39 -8.00
N GLU A 414 -15.73 -40.26 -7.99
CA GLU A 414 -15.30 -41.14 -9.09
C GLU A 414 -16.33 -42.25 -9.43
N GLU A 415 -17.64 -41.97 -9.32
CA GLU A 415 -18.71 -42.96 -9.46
C GLU A 415 -19.46 -42.91 -10.82
N GLN A 416 -18.91 -42.24 -11.85
CA GLN A 416 -19.56 -42.20 -13.17
C GLN A 416 -18.64 -42.48 -14.37
N LEU A 417 -17.61 -43.31 -14.16
CA LEU A 417 -16.84 -43.92 -15.24
C LEU A 417 -16.71 -45.44 -14.99
N ILE A 418 -17.82 -46.16 -15.11
CA ILE A 418 -17.84 -47.59 -15.43
C ILE A 418 -18.83 -47.80 -16.58
#